data_AF-A0A3D8Z045-F1
#
_entry.id   AF-A0A3D8Z045-F1
#
_cell.length_a   1.000
_cell.length_b   1.000
_cell.length_c   1.000
_cell.angle_alpha   90.00
_cell.angle_beta   90.00
_cell.angle_gamma   90.00
#
_symmetry.space_group_name_H-M   'P 1'
#
loop_
_entity.id
_entity.type
_entity.pdbx_description
1 polymer ?
#
loop_
_entity_poly.entity_id
_entity_poly.type
_entity_poly.pdbx_seq_one_letter_code
_entity_poly.pdbx_strand_id
1 'polypeptide(L)'
;MDEIIQSGGIKGTIELITTTNDEELLVIQQDKNNYFVSELLENKEGFAVNRISDNVDMELGGSWELKTIANHKYTIYFEKEQVNQNFFSLSNRDYYISIVKGHQIKKEDPVFINSIKDMKAIKQ
;
A
#
# COMPACT_ATOMS: atom_id res chain seq x y z
N MET A 1 -8.39 2.19 -16.11
CA MET A 1 -6.95 2.01 -15.76
C MET A 1 -6.09 3.14 -16.32
N ASP A 2 -6.27 3.53 -17.59
CA ASP A 2 -5.46 4.58 -18.22
C ASP A 2 -5.59 5.97 -17.58
N GLU A 3 -6.77 6.43 -17.13
CA GLU A 3 -6.90 7.83 -16.65
C GLU A 3 -6.12 8.14 -15.35
N ILE A 4 -5.93 7.18 -14.45
CA ILE A 4 -5.15 7.42 -13.21
C ILE A 4 -3.64 7.40 -13.49
N ILE A 5 -3.21 6.55 -14.42
CA ILE A 5 -1.80 6.45 -14.83
C ILE A 5 -1.42 7.58 -15.80
N GLN A 6 -2.37 8.07 -16.63
CA GLN A 6 -2.18 9.12 -17.63
C GLN A 6 -2.51 10.55 -17.13
N SER A 7 -3.28 10.71 -16.04
CA SER A 7 -3.44 12.02 -15.43
C SER A 7 -2.10 12.47 -14.87
N GLY A 8 -1.55 13.58 -15.38
CA GLY A 8 -0.23 14.12 -15.01
C GLY A 8 -0.06 14.58 -13.56
N GLY A 9 -0.83 14.03 -12.61
CA GLY A 9 -0.81 14.34 -11.18
C GLY A 9 0.06 13.41 -10.33
N ILE A 10 0.20 12.12 -10.68
CA ILE A 10 1.04 11.17 -9.92
C ILE A 10 2.48 11.23 -10.45
N LYS A 11 3.38 11.84 -9.69
CA LYS A 11 4.80 11.98 -10.08
C LYS A 11 5.68 10.86 -9.56
N GLY A 12 5.29 10.20 -8.47
CA GLY A 12 6.04 9.11 -7.85
C GLY A 12 5.67 7.73 -8.37
N THR A 13 6.02 6.72 -7.57
CA THR A 13 5.80 5.30 -7.84
C THR A 13 4.38 4.84 -7.58
N ILE A 14 4.05 3.71 -8.20
CA ILE A 14 2.82 2.98 -7.94
C ILE A 14 3.19 1.51 -7.72
N GLU A 15 2.91 1.01 -6.52
CA GLU A 15 3.04 -0.39 -6.17
C GLU A 15 1.67 -1.05 -6.11
N LEU A 16 1.46 -2.09 -6.93
CA LEU A 16 0.30 -2.98 -6.80
C LEU A 16 0.64 -4.10 -5.83
N ILE A 17 -0.17 -4.23 -4.79
CA ILE A 17 -0.05 -5.21 -3.72
C ILE A 17 -1.30 -6.07 -3.73
N THR A 18 -1.12 -7.38 -3.84
CA THR A 18 -2.21 -8.34 -3.64
C THR A 18 -2.16 -8.82 -2.20
N THR A 19 -3.26 -8.66 -1.45
CA THR A 19 -3.33 -9.14 -0.06
C THR A 19 -3.61 -10.65 0.02
N THR A 20 -3.46 -11.23 1.20
CA THR A 20 -3.88 -12.61 1.49
C THR A 20 -5.39 -12.82 1.47
N ASN A 21 -6.17 -11.72 1.41
CA ASN A 21 -7.61 -11.75 1.17
C ASN A 21 -7.94 -11.50 -0.32
N ASP A 22 -6.93 -11.57 -1.20
CA ASP A 22 -7.03 -11.34 -2.65
C ASP A 22 -7.52 -9.94 -3.05
N GLU A 23 -7.37 -8.95 -2.16
CA GLU A 23 -7.61 -7.54 -2.48
C GLU A 23 -6.40 -6.94 -3.19
N GLU A 24 -6.66 -6.06 -4.15
CA GLU A 24 -5.64 -5.38 -4.93
C GLU A 24 -5.50 -3.92 -4.48
N LEU A 25 -4.43 -3.63 -3.72
CA LEU A 25 -4.14 -2.31 -3.20
C LEU A 25 -3.07 -1.62 -4.04
N LEU A 26 -3.31 -0.37 -4.40
CA LEU A 26 -2.34 0.52 -5.03
C LEU A 26 -1.78 1.44 -3.96
N VAL A 27 -0.53 1.23 -3.56
CA VAL A 27 0.23 2.20 -2.76
C VAL A 27 0.84 3.19 -3.74
N ILE A 28 0.44 4.46 -3.64
CA ILE A 28 0.78 5.49 -4.64
C ILE A 28 1.56 6.60 -3.94
N GLN A 29 2.76 6.86 -4.45
CA GLN A 29 3.56 8.02 -4.06
C GLN A 29 3.11 9.23 -4.89
N GLN A 30 2.48 10.21 -4.25
CA GLN A 30 2.04 11.44 -4.92
C GLN A 30 3.24 12.35 -5.19
N ASP A 31 4.00 12.67 -4.15
CA ASP A 31 5.26 13.38 -4.20
C ASP A 31 6.13 13.02 -2.99
N LYS A 32 7.47 13.02 -3.15
CA LYS A 32 8.44 12.76 -2.07
C LYS A 32 8.01 11.63 -1.11
N ASN A 33 7.67 11.96 0.14
CA ASN A 33 7.26 11.00 1.16
C ASN A 33 5.74 10.98 1.38
N ASN A 34 4.97 11.63 0.52
CA ASN A 34 3.52 11.69 0.58
C ASN A 34 2.89 10.53 -0.21
N TYR A 35 2.15 9.68 0.49
CA TYR A 35 1.52 8.50 -0.07
C TYR A 35 0.02 8.52 0.13
N PHE A 36 -0.71 7.87 -0.78
CA PHE A 36 -2.09 7.47 -0.53
C PHE A 36 -2.33 6.05 -1.06
N VAL A 37 -3.42 5.42 -0.63
CA VAL A 37 -3.81 4.05 -1.03
C VAL A 37 -5.16 4.09 -1.72
N SER A 38 -5.21 3.36 -2.83
CA SER A 38 -6.44 3.06 -3.57
C SER A 38 -6.62 1.55 -3.70
N GLU A 39 -7.85 1.11 -3.97
CA GLU A 39 -8.20 -0.27 -4.25
C GLU A 39 -8.53 -0.41 -5.74
N LEU A 40 -7.93 -1.39 -6.41
CA LEU A 40 -8.25 -1.76 -7.77
C LEU A 40 -9.39 -2.78 -7.74
N LEU A 41 -10.47 -2.49 -8.46
CA LEU A 41 -11.66 -3.32 -8.52
C LEU A 41 -11.95 -3.73 -9.95
N GLU A 42 -12.12 -5.02 -10.17
CA GLU A 42 -12.64 -5.54 -11.43
C GLU A 42 -14.17 -5.37 -11.47
N ASN A 43 -14.68 -4.88 -12.59
CA ASN A 43 -16.09 -4.74 -12.86
C ASN A 43 -16.40 -5.15 -14.32
N LYS A 44 -17.68 -5.11 -14.71
CA LYS A 44 -18.13 -5.54 -16.05
C LYS A 44 -17.54 -4.71 -17.20
N GLU A 45 -17.04 -3.51 -16.91
CA GLU A 45 -16.48 -2.56 -17.88
C GLU A 45 -14.94 -2.55 -17.85
N GLY A 46 -14.32 -3.43 -17.06
CA GLY A 46 -12.87 -3.51 -16.87
C GLY A 46 -12.48 -3.18 -15.43
N PHE A 47 -11.51 -2.27 -15.26
CA PHE A 47 -10.97 -1.95 -13.93
C PHE A 47 -11.31 -0.53 -13.49
N ALA A 48 -11.87 -0.41 -12.28
CA ALA A 48 -12.04 0.83 -11.55
C ALA A 48 -11.00 0.94 -10.43
N VAL A 49 -10.64 2.15 -10.04
CA VAL A 49 -9.75 2.40 -8.90
C VAL A 49 -10.47 3.34 -7.96
N ASN A 50 -10.58 2.93 -6.71
CA ASN A 50 -11.23 3.71 -5.67
C ASN A 50 -10.20 4.11 -4.62
N ARG A 51 -10.04 5.42 -4.41
CA ARG A 51 -9.20 5.92 -3.32
C ARG A 51 -9.86 5.60 -1.98
N ILE A 52 -9.13 4.93 -1.09
CA ILE A 52 -9.67 4.43 0.20
C ILE A 52 -8.98 5.06 1.41
N SER A 53 -8.17 6.09 1.19
CA SER A 53 -7.39 6.69 2.26
C SER A 53 -6.95 8.13 1.95
N ASP A 54 -6.70 8.90 3.00
CA ASP A 54 -6.15 10.25 2.91
C ASP A 54 -4.66 10.21 2.49
N ASN A 55 -4.10 11.38 2.18
CA ASN A 55 -2.67 11.50 1.98
C ASN A 55 -1.97 11.42 3.33
N VAL A 56 -0.85 10.71 3.38
CA VAL A 56 -0.03 10.60 4.57
C VAL A 56 1.42 10.87 4.20
N ASP A 57 2.02 11.83 4.90
CA ASP A 57 3.46 12.07 4.87
C ASP A 57 4.16 11.02 5.72
N MET A 58 4.87 10.09 5.07
CA MET A 58 5.54 8.99 5.75
C MET A 58 6.84 9.46 6.39
N GLU A 59 6.93 9.27 7.70
CA GLU A 59 8.14 9.45 8.50
C GLU A 59 8.79 8.09 8.84
N LEU A 60 10.01 8.12 9.39
CA LEU A 60 10.73 6.89 9.76
C LEU A 60 9.95 6.11 10.83
N GLY A 61 9.56 4.87 10.52
CA GLY A 61 8.86 3.98 11.45
C GLY A 61 7.37 4.30 11.59
N GLY A 62 6.79 5.06 10.66
CA GLY A 62 5.37 5.37 10.61
C GLY A 62 4.52 4.12 10.35
N SER A 63 3.33 4.11 10.96
CA SER A 63 2.28 3.16 10.65
C SER A 63 1.00 3.88 10.24
N TRP A 64 0.21 3.22 9.41
CA TRP A 64 -0.97 3.82 8.83
C TRP A 64 -2.10 2.81 8.72
N GLU A 65 -3.23 3.15 9.34
CA GLU A 65 -4.42 2.31 9.36
C GLU A 65 -5.27 2.52 8.10
N LEU A 66 -5.66 1.42 7.50
CA LEU A 66 -6.43 1.34 6.27
C LEU A 66 -7.70 0.53 6.50
N LYS A 67 -8.77 0.88 5.79
CA LYS A 67 -9.95 0.04 5.65
C LYS A 67 -10.30 -0.12 4.17
N THR A 68 -10.44 -1.36 3.71
CA THR A 68 -10.84 -1.66 2.33
C THR A 68 -12.34 -1.52 2.14
N ILE A 69 -12.80 -1.57 0.89
CA ILE A 69 -14.22 -1.52 0.54
C ILE A 69 -14.97 -2.74 1.10
N ALA A 70 -14.30 -3.91 1.14
CA ALA A 70 -14.80 -5.12 1.79
C ALA A 70 -14.81 -5.03 3.34
N ASN A 71 -14.49 -3.86 3.92
CA ASN A 71 -14.36 -3.61 5.36
C ASN A 71 -13.24 -4.37 6.06
N HIS A 72 -12.30 -4.97 5.33
CA HIS A 72 -11.08 -5.50 5.96
C HIS A 72 -10.23 -4.34 6.49
N LYS A 73 -9.67 -4.56 7.66
CA LYS A 73 -8.82 -3.59 8.35
C LYS A 73 -7.38 -4.01 8.22
N TYR A 74 -6.53 -3.05 7.88
CA TYR A 74 -5.10 -3.26 7.78
C TYR A 74 -4.33 -2.15 8.46
N THR A 75 -3.09 -2.45 8.85
CA THR A 75 -2.08 -1.45 9.21
C THR A 75 -0.89 -1.64 8.27
N ILE A 76 -0.49 -0.58 7.59
CA ILE A 76 0.72 -0.53 6.75
C ILE A 76 1.85 0.06 7.59
N TYR A 77 3.01 -0.54 7.56
CA TYR A 77 4.24 -0.03 8.18
C TYR A 77 5.23 0.40 7.12
N PHE A 78 5.91 1.53 7.35
CA PHE A 78 6.97 2.03 6.50
C PHE A 78 8.30 2.12 7.28
N GLU A 79 9.33 1.45 6.77
CA GLU A 79 10.67 1.44 7.35
C GLU A 79 11.70 1.90 6.33
N LYS A 80 12.74 2.62 6.75
CA LYS A 80 13.86 2.97 5.84
C LYS A 80 14.86 1.82 5.67
N GLU A 81 14.82 0.86 6.56
CA GLU A 81 15.69 -0.31 6.54
C GLU A 81 14.85 -1.57 6.61
N GLN A 82 15.34 -2.66 6.03
CA GLN A 82 14.66 -3.94 6.09
C GLN A 82 14.76 -4.51 7.51
N VAL A 83 13.68 -4.37 8.29
CA VAL A 83 13.62 -4.86 9.68
C VAL A 83 13.69 -6.40 9.73
N ASN A 84 12.99 -7.08 8.81
CA ASN A 84 13.05 -8.53 8.64
C ASN A 84 12.54 -8.92 7.24
N GLN A 85 12.51 -10.23 6.94
CA GLN A 85 12.10 -10.76 5.64
C GLN A 85 10.63 -10.48 5.27
N ASN A 86 9.80 -10.10 6.24
CA ASN A 86 8.41 -9.73 6.00
C ASN A 86 8.28 -8.27 5.51
N PHE A 87 9.36 -7.54 5.32
CA PHE A 87 9.32 -6.19 4.75
C PHE A 87 9.77 -6.20 3.30
N PHE A 88 8.92 -5.67 2.42
CA PHE A 88 9.13 -5.64 0.98
C PHE A 88 9.56 -4.24 0.53
N SER A 89 10.62 -4.14 -0.28
CA SER A 89 11.10 -2.86 -0.78
C SER A 89 10.11 -2.24 -1.77
N LEU A 90 9.74 -0.98 -1.56
CA LEU A 90 9.09 -0.19 -2.60
C LEU A 90 10.07 0.04 -3.77
N SER A 91 9.52 0.37 -4.93
CA SER A 91 10.30 0.48 -6.16
C SER A 91 11.22 1.71 -6.19
N ASN A 92 10.86 2.78 -5.48
CA ASN A 92 11.71 3.96 -5.27
C ASN A 92 12.89 3.70 -4.32
N ARG A 93 12.89 2.57 -3.60
CA ARG A 93 13.92 2.17 -2.60
C ARG A 93 14.07 3.11 -1.40
N ASP A 94 13.15 4.05 -1.22
CA ASP A 94 13.17 4.95 -0.06
C ASP A 94 12.63 4.26 1.20
N TYR A 95 11.71 3.30 1.00
CA TYR A 95 11.05 2.58 2.09
C TYR A 95 10.84 1.09 1.78
N TYR A 96 10.76 0.32 2.85
CA TYR A 96 10.24 -1.02 2.89
C TYR A 96 8.87 -1.01 3.59
N ILE A 97 7.97 -1.88 3.16
CA ILE A 97 6.63 -1.98 3.71
C ILE A 97 6.25 -3.37 4.21
N SER A 98 5.37 -3.40 5.20
CA SER A 98 4.63 -4.58 5.62
C SER A 98 3.16 -4.18 5.81
N ILE A 99 2.23 -5.08 5.49
CA ILE A 99 0.80 -4.87 5.70
C ILE A 99 0.31 -5.98 6.64
N VAL A 100 -0.32 -5.63 7.76
CA VAL A 100 -0.86 -6.62 8.72
C VAL A 100 -2.36 -6.45 8.90
N LYS A 101 -3.06 -7.54 9.20
CA LYS A 101 -4.51 -7.49 9.49
C LYS A 101 -4.76 -6.78 10.83
N GLY A 102 -5.76 -5.92 10.85
CA GLY A 102 -6.19 -5.18 12.04
C GLY A 102 -5.63 -3.76 12.12
N HIS A 103 -6.12 -3.06 13.14
CA HIS A 103 -5.70 -1.71 13.54
C HIS A 103 -4.96 -1.81 14.87
N GLN A 104 -4.10 -0.83 15.19
CA GLN A 104 -3.34 -0.75 16.43
C GLN A 104 -2.47 -1.99 16.75
N ILE A 105 -2.08 -2.73 15.72
CA ILE A 105 -1.10 -3.82 15.86
C ILE A 105 0.25 -3.18 16.22
N LYS A 106 1.06 -3.87 17.02
CA LYS A 106 2.44 -3.46 17.30
C LYS A 106 3.39 -4.39 16.56
N LYS A 107 4.58 -3.91 16.19
CA LYS A 107 5.59 -4.73 15.50
C LYS A 107 6.04 -5.94 16.32
N GLU A 108 5.99 -5.81 17.64
CA GLU A 108 6.39 -6.85 18.59
C GLU A 108 5.24 -7.84 18.89
N ASP A 109 4.04 -7.60 18.35
CA ASP A 109 2.89 -8.47 18.57
C ASP A 109 3.08 -9.81 17.84
N PRO A 110 2.89 -10.96 18.50
CA PRO A 110 2.88 -12.27 17.85
C PRO A 110 1.91 -12.39 16.66
N VAL A 111 0.88 -11.53 16.61
CA VAL A 111 -0.11 -11.46 15.52
C VAL A 111 0.41 -10.66 14.31
N PHE A 112 1.64 -10.15 14.34
CA PHE A 112 2.30 -9.51 13.21
C PHE A 112 2.62 -10.55 12.11
N ILE A 113 1.61 -10.88 11.31
CA ILE A 113 1.70 -11.74 10.15
C ILE A 113 1.45 -10.87 8.93
N ASN A 114 2.45 -10.80 8.05
CA ASN A 114 2.29 -10.00 6.84
C ASN A 114 1.19 -10.60 5.95
N SER A 115 0.36 -9.69 5.44
CA SER A 115 -0.79 -9.92 4.61
C SER A 115 -0.53 -9.62 3.14
N ILE A 116 0.71 -9.33 2.75
CA ILE A 116 1.13 -9.25 1.35
C ILE A 116 1.31 -10.67 0.81
N LYS A 117 0.54 -11.00 -0.23
CA LYS A 117 0.65 -12.25 -1.01
C LYS A 117 1.59 -12.08 -2.20
N ASP A 118 1.47 -10.95 -2.90
CA ASP A 118 2.33 -10.57 -4.02
C ASP A 118 2.48 -9.04 -4.09
N MET A 119 3.57 -8.56 -4.69
CA MET A 119 3.80 -7.13 -4.91
C MET A 119 4.58 -6.89 -6.21
N LYS A 120 4.10 -5.93 -7.01
CA LYS A 120 4.77 -5.51 -8.24
C LYS A 120 4.71 -4.00 -8.45
N ALA A 121 5.75 -3.45 -9.06
CA ALA A 121 5.78 -2.05 -9.49
C ALA A 121 4.96 -1.88 -10.78
N ILE A 122 4.06 -0.90 -10.79
CA ILE A 122 3.28 -0.49 -11.97
C ILE A 122 3.94 0.73 -12.63
N LYS A 123 4.51 1.63 -11.82
CA LYS A 123 5.22 2.84 -12.27
C LYS A 123 6.42 3.10 -11.37
N GLN A 124 7.53 3.54 -11.98
CA GLN A 124 8.80 3.92 -11.34
C GLN A 124 9.19 5.34 -11.73
#